data_AF-C4YR53-F1
#
_entry.id   AF-C4YR53-F1
#
_cell.length_a   1.000
_cell.length_b   1.000
_cell.length_c   1.000
_cell.angle_alpha   90.00
_cell.angle_beta   90.00
_cell.angle_gamma   90.00
#
_symmetry.space_group_name_H-M   'P 1'
#
loop_
_entity.id
_entity.type
_entity.pdbx_description
1 polymer ?
#
loop_
_entity_poly.entity_id
_entity_poly.type
_entity_poly.pdbx_seq_one_letter_code
_entity_poly.pdbx_strand_id
1 'polypeptide(L)'
;MKQQDDLEKYQDIDTTNNDIKPIISFTKEDIEDGKNPKNHHVITTITSSDGKKINITNDVDQAMEAVLSNDNEPPINFDDISSTEWKKLLLKIDLYLIPIMCLLYCFQFMDKMTTSYASILGLRQELKMVGDMYSWTGTSFYLGYLVFEFPASMLLQRFPVTKTVSIFIILWGVILCLHSVPNQYGGFITLRTLLGMLESAVTPAFTIITSQWYKKEEQFLRTAFWFGSNGMGNIIGSAIAYGLYQNQINYSIDAWKLIFIVTGCLTIFVGMIIMVHIPDTPTKAWFLNDKEKRMVVERIRTNQQGFGNTHFKKHQFIEAVMDHRTWLFIIYSISSNLPNGGLTSFSAILLNGDFGYNLTESLLMQMPPGAIAVVGCIILAYCGKFTSSRLIMGMISQIVVIICNCLFTFAKNDKARLAGLYISAVGPVGFICCISCVSSNVAGHTKKITANAMFLIAYCVGNLVGPQTFIESQAPNYVGAKIAIVICSCVSFITLVLIYLSYYWDNKSRDNKARNSEDADLMNHIENYEFADLTDKENLNFRYSL
;
A
#
# COMPACT_ATOMS: atom_id res chain seq x y z
N MET A 1 35.33 -46.18 -46.44
CA MET A 1 33.89 -46.35 -46.72
C MET A 1 33.16 -45.29 -45.90
N LYS A 2 32.60 -44.29 -46.60
CA LYS A 2 31.75 -43.18 -46.13
C LYS A 2 32.38 -42.14 -45.17
N GLN A 3 33.08 -41.19 -45.78
CA GLN A 3 33.32 -39.83 -45.30
C GLN A 3 33.05 -38.89 -46.49
N GLN A 4 31.77 -38.77 -46.84
CA GLN A 4 31.23 -37.91 -47.90
C GLN A 4 29.72 -38.12 -47.84
N ASP A 5 29.04 -37.23 -47.14
CA ASP A 5 27.65 -36.81 -47.32
C ASP A 5 27.41 -35.78 -46.21
N ASP A 6 26.82 -34.64 -46.55
CA ASP A 6 26.46 -33.48 -45.70
C ASP A 6 27.43 -32.28 -45.67
N LEU A 7 28.18 -32.04 -46.75
CA LEU A 7 28.86 -30.75 -47.02
C LEU A 7 28.15 -29.86 -48.06
N GLU A 8 26.94 -30.22 -48.49
CA GLU A 8 26.13 -29.42 -49.41
C GLU A 8 24.82 -28.95 -48.74
N LYS A 9 24.91 -27.96 -47.84
CA LYS A 9 23.76 -27.08 -47.51
C LYS A 9 24.11 -25.77 -46.79
N TYR A 10 25.36 -25.31 -46.89
CA TYR A 10 25.80 -24.01 -46.38
C TYR A 10 26.29 -23.12 -47.53
N GLN A 11 25.36 -22.69 -48.38
CA GLN A 11 25.55 -21.57 -49.30
C GLN A 11 24.16 -21.12 -49.75
N ASP A 12 23.64 -20.11 -49.04
CA ASP A 12 22.66 -19.11 -49.48
C ASP A 12 21.94 -18.57 -48.23
N ILE A 13 22.63 -17.71 -47.48
CA ILE A 13 21.95 -16.61 -46.79
C ILE A 13 22.67 -15.36 -47.23
N ASP A 14 22.10 -14.78 -48.27
CA ASP A 14 22.39 -13.50 -48.86
C ASP A 14 22.45 -12.42 -47.77
N THR A 15 23.64 -11.89 -47.49
CA THR A 15 23.89 -10.80 -46.52
C THR A 15 23.50 -9.42 -47.05
N THR A 16 22.59 -9.35 -48.02
CA THR A 16 22.19 -8.11 -48.70
C THR A 16 20.68 -8.02 -48.89
N ASN A 17 19.93 -7.99 -47.78
CA ASN A 17 18.64 -7.28 -47.77
C ASN A 17 18.26 -6.87 -46.34
N ASN A 18 18.50 -5.59 -46.03
CA ASN A 18 18.12 -4.94 -44.77
C ASN A 18 16.64 -4.49 -44.82
N ASP A 19 15.74 -5.37 -45.24
CA ASP A 19 14.31 -5.17 -45.06
C ASP A 19 13.88 -5.89 -43.78
N ILE A 20 14.21 -5.28 -42.64
CA ILE A 20 13.55 -5.60 -41.37
C ILE A 20 12.08 -5.20 -41.58
N LYS A 21 11.25 -6.16 -42.01
CA LYS A 21 9.81 -5.96 -42.04
C LYS A 21 9.35 -5.73 -40.59
N PRO A 22 8.60 -4.65 -40.29
CA PRO A 22 8.02 -4.48 -38.97
C PRO A 22 7.09 -5.68 -38.74
N ILE A 23 7.39 -6.48 -37.72
CA ILE A 23 6.50 -7.55 -37.29
C ILE A 23 5.29 -6.84 -36.66
N ILE A 24 4.14 -6.97 -37.33
CA ILE A 24 2.90 -6.24 -37.05
C ILE A 24 2.18 -6.84 -35.81
N SER A 25 2.52 -8.07 -35.42
CA SER A 25 1.99 -8.74 -34.22
C SER A 25 2.89 -9.90 -33.76
N PHE A 26 2.88 -10.22 -32.47
CA PHE A 26 3.61 -11.36 -31.90
C PHE A 26 2.95 -12.69 -32.34
N THR A 27 3.69 -13.56 -33.01
CA THR A 27 3.21 -14.89 -33.40
C THR A 27 3.58 -15.94 -32.36
N LYS A 28 2.81 -17.05 -32.29
CA LYS A 28 3.02 -18.15 -31.33
C LYS A 28 4.44 -18.77 -31.43
N GLU A 29 5.01 -18.72 -32.63
CA GLU A 29 6.34 -19.22 -32.97
C GLU A 29 7.48 -18.36 -32.40
N ASP A 30 7.29 -17.04 -32.32
CA ASP A 30 8.26 -16.10 -31.75
C ASP A 30 8.47 -16.40 -30.24
N ILE A 31 7.38 -16.70 -29.53
CA ILE A 31 7.37 -16.96 -28.08
C ILE A 31 8.04 -18.29 -27.73
N GLU A 32 7.89 -19.33 -28.56
CA GLU A 32 8.51 -20.64 -28.31
C GLU A 32 10.04 -20.59 -28.43
N ASP A 33 10.58 -19.77 -29.34
CA ASP A 33 12.03 -19.59 -29.48
C ASP A 33 12.68 -18.83 -28.30
N GLY A 34 11.90 -17.99 -27.58
CA GLY A 34 12.37 -17.29 -26.37
C GLY A 34 12.74 -18.20 -25.19
N LYS A 35 12.26 -19.46 -25.18
CA LYS A 35 12.49 -20.44 -24.09
C LYS A 35 13.93 -20.97 -24.04
N ASN A 36 14.70 -20.82 -25.12
CA ASN A 36 16.09 -21.25 -25.17
C ASN A 36 17.02 -20.04 -24.93
N PRO A 37 17.88 -20.02 -23.89
CA PRO A 37 18.75 -18.86 -23.61
C PRO A 37 19.76 -18.54 -24.73
N LYS A 38 19.86 -19.39 -25.76
CA LYS A 38 20.66 -19.17 -26.97
C LYS A 38 19.88 -18.53 -28.15
N ASN A 39 18.54 -18.46 -28.09
CA ASN A 39 17.65 -17.96 -29.16
C ASN A 39 16.92 -16.64 -28.79
N HIS A 40 17.54 -15.79 -27.96
CA HIS A 40 17.05 -14.41 -27.78
C HIS A 40 17.25 -13.62 -29.07
N HIS A 41 16.21 -13.53 -29.90
CA HIS A 41 16.19 -12.67 -31.07
C HIS A 41 15.46 -11.36 -30.73
N VAL A 42 15.98 -10.25 -31.26
CA VAL A 42 15.39 -8.92 -31.13
C VAL A 42 14.22 -8.86 -32.09
N ILE A 43 13.01 -8.72 -31.56
CA ILE A 43 11.77 -8.71 -32.37
C ILE A 43 11.65 -7.37 -33.08
N THR A 44 11.84 -6.28 -32.32
CA THR A 44 11.79 -4.90 -32.83
C THR A 44 12.74 -4.02 -32.02
N THR A 45 13.36 -3.03 -32.66
CA THR A 45 14.15 -2.00 -31.96
C THR A 45 13.35 -0.71 -31.89
N ILE A 46 13.04 -0.23 -30.69
CA ILE A 46 12.42 1.09 -30.49
C ILE A 46 13.47 2.10 -30.03
N THR A 47 13.35 3.35 -30.46
CA THR A 47 14.24 4.42 -30.02
C THR A 47 13.62 5.12 -28.81
N SER A 48 14.27 5.02 -27.65
CA SER A 48 13.88 5.69 -26.41
C SER A 48 13.85 7.21 -26.57
N SER A 49 13.14 7.90 -25.67
CA SER A 49 13.03 9.37 -25.64
C SER A 49 14.37 10.12 -25.52
N ASP A 50 15.43 9.41 -25.13
CA ASP A 50 16.83 9.87 -25.00
C ASP A 50 17.71 9.46 -26.20
N GLY A 51 17.13 8.91 -27.28
CA GLY A 51 17.87 8.47 -28.47
C GLY A 51 18.57 7.12 -28.35
N LYS A 52 18.39 6.40 -27.22
CA LYS A 52 18.93 5.05 -27.04
C LYS A 52 18.05 4.01 -27.72
N LYS A 53 18.64 3.16 -28.56
CA LYS A 53 17.98 2.00 -29.16
C LYS A 53 17.74 0.93 -28.08
N ILE A 54 16.47 0.61 -27.83
CA ILE A 54 16.04 -0.45 -26.91
C ILE A 54 15.56 -1.61 -27.76
N ASN A 55 16.18 -2.77 -27.57
CA ASN A 55 15.84 -4.00 -28.25
C ASN A 55 14.71 -4.69 -27.48
N ILE A 56 13.54 -4.83 -28.09
CA ILE A 56 12.42 -5.61 -27.53
C ILE A 56 12.73 -7.09 -27.79
N THR A 57 12.93 -7.84 -26.72
CA THR A 57 13.20 -9.28 -26.74
C THR A 57 11.94 -10.09 -26.45
N ASN A 58 11.95 -11.38 -26.82
CA ASN A 58 10.85 -12.35 -26.64
C ASN A 58 10.60 -12.81 -25.19
N ASP A 59 10.68 -11.89 -24.25
CA ASP A 59 10.47 -12.15 -22.82
C ASP A 59 9.02 -11.84 -22.46
N VAL A 60 8.10 -12.68 -22.96
CA VAL A 60 6.66 -12.45 -22.94
C VAL A 60 6.01 -13.03 -21.68
N ASP A 61 5.10 -12.28 -21.06
CA ASP A 61 4.45 -12.62 -19.79
C ASP A 61 3.73 -13.98 -19.82
N GLN A 62 3.81 -14.75 -18.72
CA GLN A 62 3.04 -16.00 -18.49
C GLN A 62 1.51 -15.81 -18.66
N ALA A 63 1.03 -14.58 -18.52
CA ALA A 63 -0.36 -14.22 -18.79
C ALA A 63 -0.75 -14.43 -20.26
N MET A 64 0.18 -14.26 -21.20
CA MET A 64 -0.06 -14.51 -22.63
C MET A 64 -0.17 -16.00 -22.93
N GLU A 65 0.62 -16.84 -22.27
CA GLU A 65 0.57 -18.30 -22.42
C GLU A 65 -0.79 -18.86 -21.95
N ALA A 66 -1.35 -18.31 -20.86
CA ALA A 66 -2.68 -18.67 -20.35
C ALA A 66 -3.85 -18.14 -21.21
N VAL A 67 -3.66 -16.97 -21.84
CA VAL A 67 -4.65 -16.39 -22.78
C VAL A 67 -4.71 -17.20 -24.07
N LEU A 68 -3.56 -17.69 -24.56
CA LEU A 68 -3.43 -18.48 -25.80
C LEU A 68 -3.73 -19.98 -25.60
N SER A 69 -3.69 -20.51 -24.37
CA SER A 69 -4.03 -21.90 -24.08
C SER A 69 -5.53 -22.17 -23.95
N ASN A 70 -6.34 -21.12 -23.74
CA ASN A 70 -7.79 -21.21 -23.46
C ASN A 70 -8.69 -20.89 -24.67
N ASP A 71 -8.17 -20.89 -25.90
CA ASP A 71 -8.96 -20.65 -27.14
C ASP A 71 -10.01 -21.75 -27.45
N ASN A 72 -10.13 -22.79 -26.61
CA ASN A 72 -11.05 -23.91 -26.83
C ASN A 72 -12.43 -23.77 -26.14
N GLU A 73 -12.66 -22.73 -25.34
CA GLU A 73 -14.01 -22.40 -24.80
C GLU A 73 -14.45 -21.01 -25.30
N PRO A 74 -15.71 -20.84 -25.77
CA PRO A 74 -16.16 -19.58 -26.30
C PRO A 74 -16.10 -18.49 -25.20
N PRO A 75 -15.44 -17.35 -25.44
CA PRO A 75 -15.43 -16.25 -24.49
C PRO A 75 -16.87 -15.80 -24.22
N ILE A 76 -17.20 -15.56 -22.95
CA ILE A 76 -18.50 -14.99 -22.59
C ILE A 76 -18.58 -13.62 -23.26
N ASN A 77 -19.55 -13.46 -24.15
CA ASN A 77 -19.70 -12.22 -24.91
C ASN A 77 -20.10 -11.09 -23.96
N PHE A 78 -19.20 -10.11 -23.76
CA PHE A 78 -19.40 -9.02 -22.82
C PHE A 78 -20.60 -8.14 -23.18
N ASP A 79 -20.96 -8.09 -24.46
CA ASP A 79 -22.09 -7.34 -25.00
C ASP A 79 -23.46 -7.91 -24.55
N ASP A 80 -23.51 -9.20 -24.17
CA ASP A 80 -24.74 -9.85 -23.69
C ASP A 80 -24.99 -9.67 -22.18
N ILE A 81 -24.00 -9.17 -21.42
CA ILE A 81 -24.15 -8.98 -19.98
C ILE A 81 -24.62 -7.55 -19.68
N SER A 82 -25.89 -7.43 -19.29
CA SER A 82 -26.48 -6.16 -18.86
C SER A 82 -25.62 -5.48 -17.79
N SER A 83 -25.39 -4.17 -17.93
CA SER A 83 -24.72 -3.31 -16.93
C SER A 83 -25.33 -3.44 -15.52
N THR A 84 -26.57 -3.90 -15.42
CA THR A 84 -27.25 -4.16 -14.15
C THR A 84 -26.78 -5.46 -13.48
N GLU A 85 -26.52 -6.52 -14.25
CA GLU A 85 -25.97 -7.77 -13.70
C GLU A 85 -24.55 -7.54 -13.14
N TRP A 86 -23.74 -6.74 -13.83
CA TRP A 86 -22.41 -6.36 -13.37
C TRP A 86 -22.42 -5.61 -12.04
N LYS A 87 -23.31 -4.62 -11.89
CA LYS A 87 -23.45 -3.86 -10.64
C LYS A 87 -23.90 -4.75 -9.48
N LYS A 88 -24.80 -5.71 -9.73
CA LYS A 88 -25.26 -6.67 -8.72
C LYS A 88 -24.13 -7.59 -8.27
N LEU A 89 -23.35 -8.13 -9.20
CA LEU A 89 -22.18 -8.96 -8.91
C LEU A 89 -21.15 -8.19 -8.08
N LEU A 90 -20.82 -6.96 -8.49
CA LEU A 90 -19.91 -6.08 -7.76
C LEU A 90 -20.39 -5.79 -6.33
N LEU A 91 -21.66 -5.42 -6.16
CA LEU A 91 -22.24 -5.17 -4.85
C LEU A 91 -22.17 -6.43 -3.96
N LYS A 92 -22.42 -7.60 -4.55
CA LYS A 92 -22.32 -8.89 -3.85
C LYS A 92 -20.89 -9.16 -3.40
N ILE A 93 -19.89 -8.94 -4.25
CA ILE A 93 -18.47 -9.09 -3.85
C ILE A 93 -18.11 -8.08 -2.76
N ASP A 94 -18.50 -6.81 -2.95
CA ASP A 94 -18.26 -5.73 -2.00
C ASP A 94 -18.84 -6.06 -0.62
N LEU A 95 -20.07 -6.58 -0.54
CA LEU A 95 -20.73 -6.92 0.73
C LEU A 95 -20.07 -8.07 1.51
N TYR A 96 -19.36 -8.98 0.82
CA TYR A 96 -18.74 -10.15 1.47
C TYR A 96 -17.26 -9.90 1.80
N LEU A 97 -16.52 -9.16 0.97
CA LEU A 97 -15.10 -8.91 1.21
C LEU A 97 -14.83 -7.63 2.01
N ILE A 98 -15.41 -6.51 1.59
CA ILE A 98 -15.02 -5.19 2.11
C ILE A 98 -15.33 -5.05 3.61
N PRO A 99 -16.50 -5.43 4.15
CA PRO A 99 -16.78 -5.31 5.58
C PRO A 99 -15.77 -6.03 6.47
N ILE A 100 -15.36 -7.24 6.09
CA ILE A 100 -14.41 -8.05 6.88
C ILE A 100 -13.01 -7.45 6.77
N MET A 101 -12.61 -6.99 5.58
CA MET A 101 -11.35 -6.30 5.39
C MET A 101 -11.29 -4.99 6.20
N CYS A 102 -12.38 -4.21 6.18
CA CYS A 102 -12.54 -3.02 7.00
C CYS A 102 -12.45 -3.33 8.50
N LEU A 103 -13.10 -4.41 8.95
CA LEU A 103 -13.08 -4.83 10.35
C LEU A 103 -11.67 -5.21 10.81
N LEU A 104 -10.90 -5.93 9.98
CA LEU A 104 -9.52 -6.25 10.31
C LEU A 104 -8.65 -4.99 10.41
N TYR A 105 -8.74 -4.08 9.44
CA TYR A 105 -7.96 -2.82 9.47
C TYR A 105 -8.33 -1.95 10.66
N CYS A 106 -9.61 -1.93 11.03
CA CYS A 106 -10.08 -1.32 12.27
C CYS A 106 -9.36 -1.92 13.50
N PHE A 107 -9.26 -3.24 13.60
CA PHE A 107 -8.56 -3.90 14.71
C PHE A 107 -7.03 -3.73 14.67
N GLN A 108 -6.46 -3.66 13.47
CA GLN A 108 -5.04 -3.38 13.25
C GLN A 108 -4.64 -2.00 13.77
N PHE A 109 -5.44 -0.99 13.46
CA PHE A 109 -5.18 0.35 13.97
C PHE A 109 -5.45 0.46 15.48
N MET A 110 -6.48 -0.22 15.97
CA MET A 110 -6.80 -0.30 17.40
C MET A 110 -5.64 -0.88 18.22
N ASP A 111 -4.96 -1.93 17.73
CA ASP A 111 -3.77 -2.48 18.36
C ASP A 111 -2.65 -1.44 18.49
N LYS A 112 -2.29 -0.76 17.39
CA LYS A 112 -1.27 0.30 17.42
C LYS A 112 -1.56 1.38 18.47
N MET A 113 -2.82 1.77 18.61
CA MET A 113 -3.28 2.74 19.60
C MET A 113 -3.35 2.18 21.03
N THR A 114 -3.44 0.86 21.19
CA THR A 114 -3.59 0.22 22.51
C THR A 114 -2.43 0.58 23.45
N THR A 115 -1.20 0.68 22.93
CA THR A 115 -0.06 1.12 23.74
C THR A 115 -0.22 2.56 24.21
N SER A 116 -0.80 3.44 23.39
CA SER A 116 -1.11 4.81 23.80
C SER A 116 -2.13 4.82 24.93
N TYR A 117 -3.25 4.09 24.81
CA TYR A 117 -4.24 3.99 25.89
C TYR A 117 -3.62 3.43 27.18
N ALA A 118 -2.86 2.34 27.08
CA ALA A 118 -2.20 1.69 28.20
C ALA A 118 -1.18 2.61 28.92
N SER A 119 -0.54 3.53 28.20
CA SER A 119 0.51 4.40 28.72
C SER A 119 0.05 5.31 29.87
N ILE A 120 -1.21 5.72 29.86
CA ILE A 120 -1.82 6.55 30.92
C ILE A 120 -2.54 5.71 31.98
N LEU A 121 -2.71 4.40 31.75
CA LEU A 121 -3.46 3.48 32.61
C LEU A 121 -2.58 2.60 33.52
N GLY A 122 -1.30 2.96 33.69
CA GLY A 122 -0.39 2.28 34.62
C GLY A 122 0.77 1.51 33.97
N LEU A 123 0.77 1.34 32.64
CA LEU A 123 1.81 0.59 31.92
C LEU A 123 3.22 1.10 32.22
N ARG A 124 3.41 2.43 32.18
CA ARG A 124 4.71 3.07 32.37
C ARG A 124 5.24 2.87 33.79
N GLN A 125 4.35 2.93 34.78
CA GLN A 125 4.66 2.79 36.19
C GLN A 125 5.00 1.33 36.53
N GLU A 126 4.20 0.38 36.06
CA GLU A 126 4.38 -1.04 36.39
C GLU A 126 5.67 -1.60 35.77
N LEU A 127 5.96 -1.24 34.52
CA LEU A 127 7.18 -1.66 33.83
C LEU A 127 8.40 -0.78 34.13
N LYS A 128 8.27 0.19 35.02
CA LYS A 128 9.33 1.14 35.44
C LYS A 128 10.06 1.76 34.24
N MET A 129 9.29 2.26 33.28
CA MET A 129 9.85 2.88 32.07
C MET A 129 10.45 4.25 32.41
N VAL A 130 11.71 4.46 32.02
CA VAL A 130 12.48 5.70 32.23
C VAL A 130 13.05 6.15 30.88
N GLY A 131 13.21 7.46 30.64
CA GLY A 131 13.88 7.94 29.44
C GLY A 131 13.10 7.67 28.16
N ASP A 132 13.79 7.10 27.19
CA ASP A 132 13.31 6.74 25.87
C ASP A 132 12.62 5.36 25.83
N MET A 133 12.55 4.64 26.96
CA MET A 133 11.99 3.29 27.03
C MET A 133 10.55 3.22 26.49
N TYR A 134 9.72 4.23 26.76
CA TYR A 134 8.38 4.27 26.20
C TYR A 134 8.39 4.52 24.69
N SER A 135 9.24 5.42 24.19
CA SER A 135 9.40 5.69 22.75
C SER A 135 9.82 4.42 21.98
N TRP A 136 10.68 3.60 22.58
CA TRP A 136 11.10 2.31 22.02
C TRP A 136 9.98 1.29 21.86
N THR A 137 8.86 1.41 22.58
CA THR A 137 7.70 0.52 22.39
C THR A 137 7.09 0.67 20.99
N GLY A 138 7.03 1.89 20.46
CA GLY A 138 6.58 2.16 19.09
C GLY A 138 7.66 1.82 18.05
N THR A 139 8.91 2.21 18.31
CA THR A 139 10.05 1.98 17.40
C THR A 139 10.33 0.49 17.19
N SER A 140 10.34 -0.33 18.25
CA SER A 140 10.61 -1.78 18.16
C SER A 140 9.56 -2.53 17.35
N PHE A 141 8.30 -2.12 17.44
CA PHE A 141 7.21 -2.64 16.61
C PHE A 141 7.48 -2.41 15.11
N TYR A 142 7.78 -1.18 14.71
CA TYR A 142 8.06 -0.87 13.30
C TYR A 142 9.39 -1.47 12.81
N LEU A 143 10.35 -1.73 13.70
CA LEU A 143 11.57 -2.45 13.37
C LEU A 143 11.28 -3.93 13.03
N GLY A 144 10.46 -4.59 13.86
CA GLY A 144 9.97 -5.94 13.57
C GLY A 144 9.18 -6.00 12.26
N TYR A 145 8.31 -5.00 12.04
CA TYR A 145 7.54 -4.87 10.79
C TYR A 145 8.47 -4.79 9.57
N LEU A 146 9.44 -3.86 9.60
CA LEU A 146 10.37 -3.61 8.49
C LEU A 146 11.18 -4.86 8.12
N VAL A 147 11.74 -5.55 9.11
CA VAL A 147 12.60 -6.74 8.87
C VAL A 147 11.77 -7.89 8.30
N PHE A 148 10.54 -8.08 8.79
CA PHE A 148 9.72 -9.22 8.41
C PHE A 148 8.85 -8.98 7.18
N GLU A 149 8.71 -7.74 6.72
CA GLU A 149 7.91 -7.38 5.53
C GLU A 149 8.33 -8.14 4.27
N PHE A 150 9.64 -8.28 4.03
CA PHE A 150 10.16 -9.03 2.88
C PHE A 150 9.89 -10.54 3.01
N PRO A 151 10.27 -11.22 4.11
CA PRO A 151 9.88 -12.62 4.35
C PRO A 151 8.36 -12.87 4.24
N ALA A 152 7.54 -12.01 4.85
CA ALA A 152 6.09 -12.13 4.80
C ALA A 152 5.56 -12.06 3.37
N SER A 153 6.04 -11.10 2.58
CA SER A 153 5.65 -10.96 1.17
C SER A 153 6.03 -12.20 0.35
N MET A 154 7.20 -12.80 0.59
CA MET A 154 7.60 -14.05 -0.06
C MET A 154 6.70 -15.23 0.33
N LEU A 155 6.30 -15.32 1.60
CA LEU A 155 5.39 -16.37 2.07
C LEU A 155 4.01 -16.24 1.41
N LEU A 156 3.49 -15.02 1.29
CA LEU A 156 2.20 -14.75 0.64
C LEU A 156 2.19 -15.09 -0.86
N GLN A 157 3.34 -15.04 -1.53
CA GLN A 157 3.46 -15.45 -2.92
C GLN A 157 3.54 -16.98 -3.08
N ARG A 158 4.06 -17.70 -2.09
CA ARG A 158 4.24 -19.16 -2.15
C ARG A 158 3.06 -19.97 -1.63
N PHE A 159 2.30 -19.40 -0.70
CA PHE A 159 1.19 -20.08 -0.03
C PHE A 159 -0.15 -19.40 -0.33
N PRO A 160 -1.29 -20.09 -0.10
CA PRO A 160 -2.60 -19.48 -0.25
C PRO A 160 -2.72 -18.21 0.60
N VAL A 161 -2.98 -17.08 -0.06
CA VAL A 161 -2.88 -15.72 0.52
C VAL A 161 -3.79 -15.57 1.74
N THR A 162 -5.06 -15.98 1.62
CA THR A 162 -6.05 -15.78 2.69
C THR A 162 -5.76 -16.66 3.89
N LYS A 163 -5.42 -17.94 3.68
CA LYS A 163 -5.06 -18.83 4.80
C LYS A 163 -3.81 -18.37 5.51
N THR A 164 -2.80 -17.96 4.74
CA THR A 164 -1.53 -17.48 5.29
C THR A 164 -1.77 -16.24 6.14
N VAL A 165 -2.41 -15.20 5.60
CA VAL A 165 -2.69 -13.97 6.37
C VAL A 165 -3.55 -14.25 7.60
N SER A 166 -4.51 -15.19 7.53
CA SER A 166 -5.32 -15.56 8.69
C SER A 166 -4.50 -16.16 9.83
N ILE A 167 -3.53 -17.02 9.52
CA ILE A 167 -2.60 -17.58 10.51
C ILE A 167 -1.78 -16.47 11.15
N PHE A 168 -1.26 -15.54 10.35
CA PHE A 168 -0.56 -14.35 10.85
C PHE A 168 -1.43 -13.54 11.80
N ILE A 169 -2.70 -13.30 11.46
CA ILE A 169 -3.65 -12.54 12.27
C ILE A 169 -3.96 -13.25 13.60
N ILE A 170 -4.16 -14.57 13.58
CA ILE A 170 -4.43 -15.34 14.79
C ILE A 170 -3.21 -15.30 15.73
N LEU A 171 -2.01 -15.54 15.20
CA LEU A 171 -0.77 -15.46 15.98
C LEU A 171 -0.55 -14.04 16.52
N TRP A 172 -0.82 -13.03 15.71
CA TRP A 172 -0.76 -11.62 16.10
C TRP A 172 -1.69 -11.34 17.30
N GLY A 173 -2.94 -11.77 17.24
CA GLY A 173 -3.88 -11.62 18.36
C GLY A 173 -3.47 -12.40 19.62
N VAL A 174 -2.84 -13.58 19.47
CA VAL A 174 -2.28 -14.33 20.61
C VAL A 174 -1.13 -13.56 21.27
N ILE A 175 -0.18 -13.06 20.47
CA ILE A 175 0.92 -12.21 20.98
C ILE A 175 0.35 -10.96 21.64
N LEU A 176 -0.73 -10.39 21.12
CA LEU A 176 -1.39 -9.23 21.71
C LEU A 176 -1.94 -9.54 23.11
N CYS A 177 -2.66 -10.66 23.27
CA CYS A 177 -3.11 -11.12 24.60
C CYS A 177 -1.94 -11.33 25.58
N LEU A 178 -0.81 -11.86 25.09
CA LEU A 178 0.38 -12.10 25.89
C LEU A 178 1.06 -10.83 26.41
N HIS A 179 0.75 -9.63 25.87
CA HIS A 179 1.29 -8.36 26.39
C HIS A 179 0.86 -8.07 27.84
N SER A 180 -0.18 -8.74 28.34
CA SER A 180 -0.61 -8.65 29.74
C SER A 180 0.29 -9.39 30.74
N VAL A 181 1.18 -10.28 30.27
CA VAL A 181 1.94 -11.21 31.10
C VAL A 181 3.29 -10.65 31.61
N PRO A 182 4.10 -9.93 30.79
CA PRO A 182 5.41 -9.47 31.23
C PRO A 182 5.32 -8.50 32.41
N ASN A 183 6.06 -8.81 33.48
CA ASN A 183 6.31 -7.91 34.61
C ASN A 183 7.61 -7.10 34.44
N GLN A 184 8.27 -7.23 33.29
CA GLN A 184 9.54 -6.59 32.98
C GLN A 184 9.51 -5.99 31.58
N TYR A 185 10.17 -4.83 31.42
CA TYR A 185 10.25 -4.11 30.16
C TYR A 185 10.77 -4.95 28.98
N GLY A 186 11.80 -5.77 29.20
CA GLY A 186 12.40 -6.59 28.13
C GLY A 186 11.40 -7.58 27.51
N GLY A 187 10.54 -8.19 28.33
CA GLY A 187 9.48 -9.08 27.84
C GLY A 187 8.44 -8.33 27.02
N PHE A 188 8.05 -7.13 27.47
CA PHE A 188 7.10 -6.29 26.74
C PHE A 188 7.63 -5.85 25.37
N ILE A 189 8.88 -5.38 25.28
CA ILE A 189 9.51 -4.99 24.00
C ILE A 189 9.67 -6.17 23.05
N THR A 190 10.01 -7.35 23.58
CA THR A 190 10.11 -8.56 22.76
C THR A 190 8.77 -8.88 22.11
N LEU A 191 7.68 -8.86 22.88
CA LEU A 191 6.34 -9.08 22.35
C LEU A 191 5.95 -7.98 21.34
N ARG A 192 6.29 -6.70 21.58
CA ARG A 192 6.03 -5.61 20.62
C ARG A 192 6.77 -5.81 19.30
N THR A 193 8.00 -6.32 19.34
CA THR A 193 8.78 -6.62 18.13
C THR A 193 8.16 -7.78 17.35
N LEU A 194 7.79 -8.88 18.04
CA LEU A 194 7.12 -10.02 17.42
C LEU A 194 5.75 -9.65 16.83
N LEU A 195 5.01 -8.78 17.51
CA LEU A 195 3.75 -8.22 17.05
C LEU A 195 3.92 -7.52 15.69
N GLY A 196 4.94 -6.65 15.59
CA GLY A 196 5.29 -5.96 14.35
C GLY A 196 5.66 -6.90 13.21
N MET A 197 6.40 -7.98 13.52
CA MET A 197 6.74 -9.01 12.53
C MET A 197 5.49 -9.67 11.96
N LEU A 198 4.52 -10.00 12.80
CA LEU A 198 3.30 -10.70 12.36
C LEU A 198 2.33 -9.76 11.60
N GLU A 199 2.28 -8.49 11.97
CA GLU A 199 1.37 -7.51 11.35
C GLU A 199 1.81 -7.10 9.93
N SER A 200 3.09 -7.26 9.59
CA SER A 200 3.65 -6.82 8.30
C SER A 200 3.07 -7.52 7.08
N ALA A 201 2.51 -8.72 7.26
CA ALA A 201 1.88 -9.49 6.20
C ALA A 201 0.50 -8.95 5.78
N VAL A 202 -0.19 -8.18 6.64
CA VAL A 202 -1.61 -7.84 6.44
C VAL A 202 -1.82 -6.93 5.23
N THR A 203 -1.04 -5.84 5.16
CA THR A 203 -1.11 -4.86 4.06
C THR A 203 -0.89 -5.47 2.68
N PRO A 204 0.23 -6.17 2.41
CA PRO A 204 0.46 -6.79 1.11
C PRO A 204 -0.57 -7.88 0.79
N ALA A 205 -1.00 -8.69 1.76
CA ALA A 205 -2.04 -9.70 1.54
C ALA A 205 -3.35 -9.08 1.06
N PHE A 206 -3.77 -7.95 1.67
CA PHE A 206 -5.00 -7.27 1.29
C PHE A 206 -4.91 -6.58 -0.07
N THR A 207 -3.73 -6.07 -0.43
CA THR A 207 -3.49 -5.58 -1.78
C THR A 207 -3.62 -6.72 -2.80
N ILE A 208 -3.04 -7.89 -2.53
CA ILE A 208 -3.16 -9.07 -3.40
C ILE A 208 -4.62 -9.51 -3.51
N ILE A 209 -5.33 -9.66 -2.39
CA ILE A 209 -6.77 -10.01 -2.39
C ILE A 209 -7.56 -8.98 -3.19
N THR A 210 -7.35 -7.69 -2.99
CA THR A 210 -8.08 -6.65 -3.76
C THR A 210 -7.79 -6.78 -5.27
N SER A 211 -6.54 -7.05 -5.65
CA SER A 211 -6.18 -7.24 -7.06
C SER A 211 -6.82 -8.49 -7.69
N GLN A 212 -7.07 -9.53 -6.90
CA GLN A 212 -7.69 -10.79 -7.33
C GLN A 212 -9.21 -10.71 -7.51
N TRP A 213 -9.88 -9.64 -7.06
CA TRP A 213 -11.34 -9.54 -7.12
C TRP A 213 -11.84 -8.31 -7.89
N TYR A 214 -11.01 -7.28 -8.04
CA TYR A 214 -11.42 -5.97 -8.56
C TYR A 214 -10.62 -5.50 -9.78
N LYS A 215 -11.30 -4.70 -10.63
CA LYS A 215 -10.65 -4.05 -11.75
C LYS A 215 -9.69 -2.95 -11.31
N LYS A 216 -8.65 -2.64 -12.10
CA LYS A 216 -7.65 -1.58 -11.81
C LYS A 216 -8.29 -0.24 -11.39
N GLU A 217 -9.35 0.16 -12.08
CA GLU A 217 -10.09 1.40 -11.85
C GLU A 217 -10.86 1.40 -10.50
N GLU A 218 -11.18 0.21 -9.99
CA GLU A 218 -12.00 0.01 -8.81
C GLU A 218 -11.20 -0.18 -7.54
N GLN A 219 -9.98 -0.72 -7.67
CA GLN A 219 -9.07 -1.04 -6.57
C GLN A 219 -8.83 0.18 -5.67
N PHE A 220 -8.71 1.39 -6.24
CA PHE A 220 -8.46 2.61 -5.47
C PHE A 220 -9.56 2.92 -4.46
N LEU A 221 -10.82 2.87 -4.89
CA LEU A 221 -11.96 3.20 -4.03
C LEU A 221 -12.13 2.15 -2.93
N ARG A 222 -11.93 0.86 -3.23
CA ARG A 222 -11.98 -0.22 -2.22
C ARG A 222 -10.82 -0.11 -1.23
N THR A 223 -9.63 0.22 -1.72
CA THR A 223 -8.45 0.51 -0.90
C THR A 223 -8.72 1.66 0.07
N ALA A 224 -9.33 2.73 -0.40
CA ALA A 224 -9.71 3.84 0.46
C ALA A 224 -10.74 3.44 1.53
N PHE A 225 -11.70 2.54 1.24
CA PHE A 225 -12.68 2.08 2.22
C PHE A 225 -12.05 1.27 3.36
N TRP A 226 -11.26 0.24 3.07
CA TRP A 226 -10.65 -0.55 4.13
C TRP A 226 -9.56 0.23 4.87
N PHE A 227 -8.77 1.07 4.19
CA PHE A 227 -7.79 1.93 4.87
C PHE A 227 -8.45 3.01 5.73
N GLY A 228 -9.57 3.57 5.27
CA GLY A 228 -10.36 4.55 6.03
C GLY A 228 -10.95 4.01 7.33
N SER A 229 -11.07 2.68 7.46
CA SER A 229 -11.57 2.02 8.67
C SER A 229 -10.65 2.16 9.88
N ASN A 230 -9.41 2.63 9.69
CA ASN A 230 -8.50 3.00 10.77
C ASN A 230 -9.13 4.00 11.76
N GLY A 231 -9.91 4.97 11.26
CA GLY A 231 -10.59 5.94 12.12
C GLY A 231 -11.66 5.29 13.02
N MET A 232 -12.35 4.26 12.53
CA MET A 232 -13.28 3.45 13.34
C MET A 232 -12.53 2.69 14.44
N GLY A 233 -11.35 2.15 14.10
CA GLY A 233 -10.46 1.48 15.07
C GLY A 233 -10.08 2.37 16.24
N ASN A 234 -9.80 3.65 15.98
CA ASN A 234 -9.50 4.61 17.04
C ASN A 234 -10.72 4.89 17.94
N ILE A 235 -11.93 5.03 17.37
CA ILE A 235 -13.16 5.26 18.15
C ILE A 235 -13.45 4.06 19.05
N ILE A 236 -13.47 2.86 18.45
CA ILE A 236 -13.79 1.62 19.18
C ILE A 236 -12.72 1.31 20.23
N GLY A 237 -11.44 1.47 19.89
CA GLY A 237 -10.33 1.27 20.81
C GLY A 237 -10.39 2.18 22.03
N SER A 238 -10.62 3.48 21.80
CA SER A 238 -10.81 4.46 22.87
C SER A 238 -12.04 4.13 23.74
N ALA A 239 -13.15 3.69 23.13
CA ALA A 239 -14.37 3.32 23.86
C ALA A 239 -14.16 2.09 24.76
N ILE A 240 -13.47 1.07 24.24
CA ILE A 240 -13.10 -0.11 25.01
C ILE A 240 -12.19 0.27 26.18
N ALA A 241 -11.15 1.09 25.92
CA ALA A 241 -10.24 1.55 26.97
C ALA A 241 -10.97 2.33 28.07
N TYR A 242 -11.87 3.23 27.70
CA TYR A 242 -12.70 3.98 28.63
C TYR A 242 -13.58 3.05 29.48
N GLY A 243 -14.30 2.12 28.84
CA GLY A 243 -15.23 1.22 29.53
C GLY A 243 -14.52 0.25 30.47
N LEU A 244 -13.34 -0.23 30.10
CA LEU A 244 -12.51 -1.08 30.95
C LEU A 244 -11.96 -0.32 32.15
N TYR A 245 -11.49 0.92 31.95
CA TYR A 245 -10.97 1.74 33.04
C TYR A 245 -12.06 2.15 34.04
N GLN A 246 -13.24 2.55 33.56
CA GLN A 246 -14.35 2.95 34.43
C GLN A 246 -14.82 1.82 35.36
N ASN A 247 -14.71 0.56 34.90
CA ASN A 247 -15.09 -0.62 35.66
C ASN A 247 -13.91 -1.32 36.34
N GLN A 248 -12.73 -0.67 36.43
CA GLN A 248 -11.51 -1.30 36.95
C GLN A 248 -11.67 -1.87 38.36
N ILE A 249 -12.52 -1.27 39.21
CA ILE A 249 -12.79 -1.75 40.58
C ILE A 249 -13.42 -3.15 40.58
N ASN A 250 -14.14 -3.53 39.52
CA ASN A 250 -14.81 -4.81 39.40
C ASN A 250 -13.90 -5.92 38.83
N TYR A 251 -12.69 -5.58 38.40
CA TYR A 251 -11.77 -6.52 37.75
C TYR A 251 -10.56 -6.82 38.63
N SER A 252 -10.13 -8.08 38.65
CA SER A 252 -8.91 -8.50 39.35
C SER A 252 -7.61 -8.20 38.59
N ILE A 253 -7.72 -7.70 37.36
CA ILE A 253 -6.59 -7.44 36.45
C ILE A 253 -6.54 -5.93 36.17
N ASP A 254 -5.34 -5.38 36.09
CA ASP A 254 -5.11 -3.96 35.78
C ASP A 254 -5.73 -3.57 34.43
N ALA A 255 -6.30 -2.36 34.37
CA ALA A 255 -7.01 -1.88 33.18
C ALA A 255 -6.15 -1.91 31.91
N TRP A 256 -4.86 -1.57 32.01
CA TRP A 256 -3.96 -1.58 30.84
C TRP A 256 -3.73 -2.99 30.27
N LYS A 257 -3.65 -4.01 31.12
CA LYS A 257 -3.52 -5.43 30.72
C LYS A 257 -4.80 -5.92 30.06
N LEU A 258 -5.96 -5.55 30.61
CA LEU A 258 -7.26 -5.91 30.06
C LEU A 258 -7.47 -5.38 28.65
N ILE A 259 -7.00 -4.18 28.33
CA ILE A 259 -7.14 -3.63 26.97
C ILE A 259 -6.41 -4.55 25.98
N PHE A 260 -5.17 -4.96 26.25
CA PHE A 260 -4.43 -5.89 25.39
C PHE A 260 -5.12 -7.25 25.23
N ILE A 261 -5.70 -7.80 26.31
CA ILE A 261 -6.43 -9.07 26.25
C ILE A 261 -7.69 -8.95 25.39
N VAL A 262 -8.50 -7.92 25.62
CA VAL A 262 -9.76 -7.73 24.88
C VAL A 262 -9.49 -7.47 23.40
N THR A 263 -8.54 -6.60 23.07
CA THR A 263 -8.18 -6.32 21.68
C THR A 263 -7.58 -7.55 21.01
N GLY A 264 -6.72 -8.32 21.69
CA GLY A 264 -6.17 -9.57 21.18
C GLY A 264 -7.23 -10.64 20.89
N CYS A 265 -8.19 -10.85 21.80
CA CYS A 265 -9.30 -11.78 21.60
C CYS A 265 -10.17 -11.40 20.40
N LEU A 266 -10.46 -10.11 20.22
CA LEU A 266 -11.21 -9.60 19.06
C LEU A 266 -10.44 -9.85 17.75
N THR A 267 -9.12 -9.64 17.74
CA THR A 267 -8.26 -9.92 16.59
C THR A 267 -8.23 -11.41 16.25
N ILE A 268 -8.11 -12.30 17.24
CA ILE A 268 -8.16 -13.76 17.03
C ILE A 268 -9.50 -14.16 16.40
N PHE A 269 -10.61 -13.63 16.92
CA PHE A 269 -11.94 -13.90 16.41
C PHE A 269 -12.09 -13.49 14.94
N VAL A 270 -11.62 -12.30 14.56
CA VAL A 270 -11.66 -11.84 13.16
C VAL A 270 -10.70 -12.63 12.27
N GLY A 271 -9.53 -13.01 12.77
CA GLY A 271 -8.62 -13.90 12.05
C GLY A 271 -9.26 -15.25 11.71
N MET A 272 -10.01 -15.85 12.64
CA MET A 272 -10.79 -17.07 12.39
C MET A 272 -11.90 -16.86 11.37
N ILE A 273 -12.60 -15.71 11.42
CA ILE A 273 -13.63 -15.36 10.43
C ILE A 273 -13.01 -15.25 9.03
N ILE A 274 -11.89 -14.55 8.88
CA ILE A 274 -11.22 -14.39 7.57
C ILE A 274 -10.83 -15.75 7.00
N MET A 275 -10.31 -16.63 7.85
CA MET A 275 -9.87 -17.98 7.45
C MET A 275 -10.99 -18.82 6.82
N VAL A 276 -12.22 -18.66 7.30
CA VAL A 276 -13.39 -19.43 6.84
C VAL A 276 -14.20 -18.68 5.78
N HIS A 277 -14.32 -17.36 5.90
CA HIS A 277 -15.24 -16.57 5.10
C HIS A 277 -14.64 -16.13 3.76
N ILE A 278 -13.38 -15.68 3.75
CA ILE A 278 -12.74 -15.17 2.53
C ILE A 278 -12.15 -16.35 1.75
N PRO A 279 -12.56 -16.59 0.49
CA PRO A 279 -11.99 -17.66 -0.32
C PRO A 279 -10.61 -17.23 -0.86
N ASP A 280 -9.66 -18.17 -0.94
CA ASP A 280 -8.32 -17.91 -1.51
C ASP A 280 -8.35 -17.55 -3.01
N THR A 281 -9.34 -18.04 -3.76
CA THR A 281 -9.50 -17.76 -5.19
C THR A 281 -10.97 -17.49 -5.53
N PRO A 282 -11.27 -16.60 -6.50
CA PRO A 282 -12.65 -16.35 -6.95
C PRO A 282 -13.38 -17.61 -7.41
N THR A 283 -12.66 -18.59 -7.95
CA THR A 283 -13.22 -19.89 -8.37
C THR A 283 -13.74 -20.74 -7.21
N LYS A 284 -13.22 -20.54 -5.99
CA LYS A 284 -13.64 -21.24 -4.76
C LYS A 284 -14.65 -20.43 -3.94
N ALA A 285 -15.18 -19.34 -4.48
CA ALA A 285 -16.14 -18.50 -3.79
C ALA A 285 -17.44 -19.25 -3.50
N TRP A 286 -17.75 -19.46 -2.22
CA TRP A 286 -18.96 -20.17 -1.78
C TRP A 286 -20.23 -19.34 -1.94
N PHE A 287 -20.12 -18.01 -1.95
CA PHE A 287 -21.25 -17.09 -2.08
C PHE A 287 -21.60 -16.78 -3.55
N LEU A 288 -20.78 -17.19 -4.53
CA LEU A 288 -21.01 -16.95 -5.96
C LEU A 288 -21.56 -18.19 -6.67
N ASN A 289 -22.49 -17.99 -7.61
CA ASN A 289 -22.97 -19.01 -8.53
C ASN A 289 -21.94 -19.26 -9.65
N ASP A 290 -22.01 -20.39 -10.37
CA ASP A 290 -20.99 -20.72 -11.37
C ASP A 290 -20.94 -19.73 -12.56
N LYS A 291 -22.09 -19.14 -12.95
CA LYS A 291 -22.13 -18.01 -13.90
C LYS A 291 -21.33 -16.81 -13.37
N GLU A 292 -21.54 -16.44 -12.11
CA GLU A 292 -20.89 -15.30 -11.46
C GLU A 292 -19.38 -15.52 -11.29
N LYS A 293 -18.95 -16.75 -10.96
CA LYS A 293 -17.53 -17.10 -10.88
C LYS A 293 -16.82 -16.90 -12.22
N ARG A 294 -17.41 -17.37 -13.32
CA ARG A 294 -16.85 -17.18 -14.68
C ARG A 294 -16.80 -15.70 -15.05
N MET A 295 -17.85 -14.94 -14.73
CA MET A 295 -17.86 -13.48 -14.91
C MET A 295 -16.71 -12.80 -14.18
N VAL A 296 -16.39 -13.19 -12.93
CA VAL A 296 -15.26 -12.61 -12.18
C VAL A 296 -13.91 -12.97 -12.80
N VAL A 297 -13.72 -14.22 -13.24
CA VAL A 297 -12.45 -14.66 -13.86
C VAL A 297 -12.17 -13.90 -15.15
N GLU A 298 -13.16 -13.81 -16.05
CA GLU A 298 -13.01 -13.06 -17.31
C GLU A 298 -12.79 -11.57 -17.07
N ARG A 299 -13.42 -11.03 -16.02
CA ARG A 299 -13.22 -9.64 -15.61
C ARG A 299 -11.78 -9.37 -15.17
N ILE A 300 -11.18 -10.27 -14.41
CA ILE A 300 -9.80 -10.12 -13.95
C ILE A 300 -8.83 -10.31 -15.12
N ARG A 301 -9.18 -11.15 -16.11
CA ARG A 301 -8.41 -11.29 -17.36
C ARG A 301 -8.25 -9.96 -18.09
N THR A 302 -9.29 -9.11 -18.10
CA THR A 302 -9.22 -7.75 -18.69
C THR A 302 -8.31 -6.77 -17.96
N ASN A 303 -7.85 -7.07 -16.72
CA ASN A 303 -6.97 -6.14 -16.02
C ASN A 303 -5.58 -6.03 -16.67
N GLN A 304 -5.16 -6.99 -17.52
CA GLN A 304 -3.81 -7.10 -18.10
C GLN A 304 -2.67 -6.88 -17.07
N GLN A 305 -2.98 -6.93 -15.78
CA GLN A 305 -2.00 -6.99 -14.73
C GLN A 305 -1.56 -8.44 -14.76
N GLY A 306 -0.48 -8.69 -15.49
CA GLY A 306 0.03 -10.05 -15.69
C GLY A 306 0.02 -10.81 -14.37
N PHE A 307 -0.32 -12.10 -14.45
CA PHE A 307 0.20 -13.04 -13.45
C PHE A 307 1.71 -12.83 -13.47
N GLY A 308 2.19 -12.18 -12.40
CA GLY A 308 3.39 -11.34 -12.44
C GLY A 308 4.52 -11.97 -13.22
N ASN A 309 5.18 -11.18 -14.07
CA ASN A 309 6.40 -11.63 -14.72
C ASN A 309 7.37 -12.08 -13.62
N THR A 310 7.62 -13.39 -13.55
CA THR A 310 8.44 -13.98 -12.47
C THR A 310 9.92 -13.68 -12.66
N HIS A 311 10.30 -13.12 -13.83
CA HIS A 311 11.66 -12.74 -14.13
C HIS A 311 11.99 -11.34 -13.60
N PHE A 312 12.95 -11.31 -12.68
CA PHE A 312 13.53 -10.07 -12.16
C PHE A 312 14.42 -9.41 -13.23
N LYS A 313 13.99 -8.25 -13.74
CA LYS A 313 14.72 -7.49 -14.75
C LYS A 313 15.66 -6.49 -14.08
N LYS A 314 16.97 -6.78 -14.09
CA LYS A 314 18.00 -5.93 -13.43
C LYS A 314 18.02 -4.49 -13.94
N HIS A 315 17.75 -4.25 -15.23
CA HIS A 315 17.71 -2.89 -15.78
C HIS A 315 16.57 -2.06 -15.17
N GLN A 316 15.35 -2.63 -15.06
CA GLN A 316 14.20 -1.99 -14.42
C GLN A 316 14.44 -1.72 -12.92
N PHE A 317 15.15 -2.62 -12.23
CA PHE A 317 15.55 -2.41 -10.83
C PHE A 317 16.50 -1.21 -10.68
N ILE A 318 17.55 -1.15 -11.50
CA ILE A 318 18.51 -0.03 -11.47
C ILE A 318 17.79 1.28 -11.86
N GLU A 319 16.87 1.23 -12.84
CA GLU A 319 16.05 2.39 -13.19
C GLU A 319 15.19 2.85 -12.02
N ALA A 320 14.49 1.94 -11.31
CA ALA A 320 13.68 2.29 -10.14
C ALA A 320 14.49 3.02 -9.05
N VAL A 321 15.69 2.51 -8.75
CA VAL A 321 16.56 3.05 -7.69
C VAL A 321 17.21 4.38 -8.10
N MET A 322 17.51 4.58 -9.37
CA MET A 322 18.07 5.84 -9.88
C MET A 322 16.99 6.88 -10.22
N ASP A 323 15.71 6.52 -10.20
CA ASP A 323 14.64 7.45 -10.55
C ASP A 323 14.42 8.50 -9.46
N HIS A 324 14.52 9.78 -9.82
CA HIS A 324 14.33 10.88 -8.88
C HIS A 324 12.92 10.87 -8.26
N ARG A 325 11.93 10.36 -9.00
CA ARG A 325 10.54 10.25 -8.52
C ARG A 325 10.39 9.23 -7.39
N THR A 326 11.11 8.11 -7.47
CA THR A 326 11.13 7.11 -6.39
C THR A 326 11.67 7.74 -5.11
N TRP A 327 12.72 8.56 -5.19
CA TRP A 327 13.25 9.29 -4.04
C TRP A 327 12.29 10.36 -3.50
N LEU A 328 11.56 11.07 -4.37
CA LEU A 328 10.50 11.97 -3.92
C LEU A 328 9.40 11.21 -3.16
N PHE A 329 9.00 10.03 -3.63
CA PHE A 329 8.03 9.19 -2.91
C PHE A 329 8.57 8.71 -1.55
N ILE A 330 9.86 8.38 -1.44
CA ILE A 330 10.51 8.02 -0.17
C ILE A 330 10.50 9.19 0.81
N ILE A 331 10.92 10.38 0.37
CA ILE A 331 10.94 11.58 1.20
C ILE A 331 9.53 11.89 1.72
N TYR A 332 8.54 11.85 0.82
CA TYR A 332 7.15 12.05 1.18
C TYR A 332 6.65 11.02 2.21
N SER A 333 6.99 9.75 2.01
CA SER A 333 6.56 8.66 2.91
C SER A 333 7.15 8.85 4.30
N ILE A 334 8.45 9.16 4.43
CA ILE A 334 9.09 9.42 5.74
C ILE A 334 8.45 10.64 6.41
N SER A 335 8.32 11.76 5.68
CA SER A 335 7.83 13.01 6.26
C SER A 335 6.34 12.94 6.63
N SER A 336 5.52 12.19 5.90
CA SER A 336 4.10 12.03 6.25
C SER A 336 3.87 11.07 7.42
N ASN A 337 4.72 10.04 7.55
CA ASN A 337 4.56 8.99 8.57
C ASN A 337 5.27 9.26 9.89
N LEU A 338 6.26 10.15 9.92
CA LEU A 338 6.92 10.56 11.17
C LEU A 338 5.92 11.19 12.16
N PRO A 339 5.06 12.16 11.77
CA PRO A 339 3.97 12.63 12.62
C PRO A 339 3.00 11.52 13.04
N ASN A 340 2.69 10.59 12.13
CA ASN A 340 1.76 9.50 12.39
C ASN A 340 2.27 8.60 13.53
N GLY A 341 3.47 8.04 13.41
CA GLY A 341 4.03 7.15 14.44
C GLY A 341 4.19 7.82 15.81
N GLY A 342 4.59 9.09 15.82
CA GLY A 342 4.71 9.89 17.03
C GLY A 342 3.36 10.13 17.72
N LEU A 343 2.38 10.67 16.99
CA LEU A 343 1.05 10.94 17.54
C LEU A 343 0.33 9.65 17.95
N THR A 344 0.38 8.58 17.15
CA THR A 344 -0.23 7.29 17.49
C THR A 344 0.28 6.75 18.83
N SER A 345 1.57 6.93 19.14
CA SER A 345 2.14 6.43 20.40
C SER A 345 1.89 7.39 21.57
N PHE A 346 1.95 8.70 21.37
CA PHE A 346 1.90 9.70 22.44
C PHE A 346 0.57 10.42 22.62
N SER A 347 -0.46 10.14 21.80
CA SER A 347 -1.74 10.86 21.85
C SER A 347 -2.38 10.89 23.24
N ALA A 348 -2.43 9.75 23.94
CA ALA A 348 -2.99 9.70 25.30
C ALA A 348 -2.17 10.53 26.30
N ILE A 349 -0.84 10.43 26.21
CA ILE A 349 0.11 11.16 27.08
C ILE A 349 -0.02 12.66 26.86
N LEU A 350 -0.17 13.09 25.61
CA LEU A 350 -0.35 14.49 25.25
C LEU A 350 -1.67 15.03 25.80
N LEU A 351 -2.78 14.31 25.63
CA LEU A 351 -4.08 14.74 26.17
C LEU A 351 -4.07 14.82 27.70
N ASN A 352 -3.44 13.86 28.37
CA ASN A 352 -3.37 13.86 29.83
C ASN A 352 -2.39 14.89 30.40
N GLY A 353 -1.17 14.97 29.85
CA GLY A 353 -0.09 15.79 30.39
C GLY A 353 -0.05 17.22 29.88
N ASP A 354 -0.24 17.44 28.59
CA ASP A 354 -0.10 18.75 27.94
C ASP A 354 -1.41 19.53 27.95
N PHE A 355 -2.53 18.86 27.69
CA PHE A 355 -3.87 19.46 27.74
C PHE A 355 -4.52 19.40 29.13
N GLY A 356 -3.93 18.65 30.07
CA GLY A 356 -4.39 18.57 31.46
C GLY A 356 -5.72 17.83 31.66
N TYR A 357 -6.14 17.00 30.70
CA TYR A 357 -7.36 16.19 30.86
C TYR A 357 -7.14 15.06 31.87
N ASN A 358 -8.20 14.71 32.62
CA ASN A 358 -8.17 13.54 33.48
C ASN A 358 -8.00 12.25 32.65
N LEU A 359 -7.64 11.13 33.27
CA LEU A 359 -7.42 9.85 32.56
C LEU A 359 -8.63 9.43 31.71
N THR A 360 -9.80 9.42 32.33
CA THR A 360 -11.08 9.08 31.70
C THR A 360 -11.43 10.03 30.55
N GLU A 361 -11.23 11.33 30.75
CA GLU A 361 -11.49 12.35 29.73
C GLU A 361 -10.49 12.23 28.57
N SER A 362 -9.22 11.96 28.87
CA SER A 362 -8.16 11.76 27.87
C SER A 362 -8.48 10.60 26.94
N LEU A 363 -9.02 9.50 27.48
CA LEU A 363 -9.49 8.38 26.66
C LEU A 363 -10.64 8.80 25.75
N LEU A 364 -11.69 9.43 26.28
CA LEU A 364 -12.83 9.92 25.48
C LEU A 364 -12.40 10.93 24.40
N MET A 365 -11.45 11.81 24.73
CA MET A 365 -10.92 12.82 23.81
C MET A 365 -10.07 12.22 22.67
N GLN A 366 -9.80 10.91 22.67
CA GLN A 366 -9.21 10.24 21.51
C GLN A 366 -10.23 9.77 20.46
N MET A 367 -11.54 9.77 20.77
CA MET A 367 -12.57 9.41 19.79
C MET A 367 -12.73 10.42 18.64
N PRO A 368 -12.76 11.76 18.89
CA PRO A 368 -13.03 12.74 17.83
C PRO A 368 -12.07 12.69 16.63
N PRO A 369 -10.73 12.54 16.80
CA PRO A 369 -9.82 12.33 15.68
C PRO A 369 -10.22 11.15 14.78
N GLY A 370 -10.71 10.05 15.36
CA GLY A 370 -11.18 8.90 14.60
C GLY A 370 -12.40 9.22 13.74
N ALA A 371 -13.37 9.96 14.28
CA ALA A 371 -14.56 10.39 13.54
C ALA A 371 -14.22 11.34 12.39
N ILE A 372 -13.31 12.28 12.64
CA ILE A 372 -12.81 13.21 11.62
C ILE A 372 -12.03 12.47 10.54
N ALA A 373 -11.22 11.46 10.89
CA ALA A 373 -10.54 10.63 9.91
C ALA A 373 -11.54 9.89 9.01
N VAL A 374 -12.56 9.23 9.56
CA VAL A 374 -13.57 8.51 8.77
C VAL A 374 -14.33 9.48 7.85
N VAL A 375 -14.93 10.52 8.41
CA VAL A 375 -15.79 11.44 7.65
C VAL A 375 -14.97 12.31 6.70
N GLY A 376 -13.86 12.87 7.18
CA GLY A 376 -12.99 13.75 6.42
C GLY A 376 -12.29 13.05 5.26
N CYS A 377 -11.80 11.82 5.45
CA CYS A 377 -11.19 11.06 4.36
C CYS A 377 -12.22 10.70 3.28
N ILE A 378 -13.45 10.31 3.66
CA ILE A 378 -14.51 9.98 2.69
C ILE A 378 -14.96 11.22 1.91
N ILE A 379 -15.16 12.35 2.59
CA ILE A 379 -15.57 13.61 1.94
C ILE A 379 -14.49 14.06 0.97
N LEU A 380 -13.22 14.11 1.39
CA LEU A 380 -12.13 14.52 0.49
C LEU A 380 -11.93 13.52 -0.67
N ALA A 381 -12.07 12.21 -0.43
CA ALA A 381 -12.04 11.23 -1.50
C ALA A 381 -13.19 11.44 -2.50
N TYR A 382 -14.39 11.75 -2.00
CA TYR A 382 -15.55 12.06 -2.84
C TYR A 382 -15.35 13.36 -3.65
N CYS A 383 -14.75 14.38 -3.04
CA CYS A 383 -14.36 15.62 -3.71
C CYS A 383 -13.36 15.38 -4.86
N GLY A 384 -12.60 14.29 -4.80
CA GLY A 384 -11.75 13.83 -5.91
C GLY A 384 -12.52 13.47 -7.19
N LYS A 385 -13.84 13.26 -7.15
CA LYS A 385 -14.66 13.12 -8.37
C LYS A 385 -14.81 14.43 -9.14
N PHE A 386 -14.69 15.57 -8.47
CA PHE A 386 -14.86 16.89 -9.08
C PHE A 386 -13.54 17.54 -9.50
N THR A 387 -12.40 16.94 -9.12
CA THR A 387 -11.07 17.44 -9.46
C THR A 387 -10.37 16.43 -10.36
N SER A 388 -9.98 16.83 -11.57
CA SER A 388 -9.36 15.92 -12.54
C SER A 388 -7.96 15.43 -12.14
N SER A 389 -7.31 16.08 -11.15
CA SER A 389 -5.98 15.71 -10.65
C SER A 389 -6.04 15.25 -9.19
N ARG A 390 -5.50 14.06 -8.94
CA ARG A 390 -5.46 13.43 -7.61
C ARG A 390 -4.40 14.07 -6.71
N LEU A 391 -3.29 14.56 -7.30
CA LEU A 391 -2.25 15.26 -6.56
C LEU A 391 -2.72 16.62 -6.06
N ILE A 392 -3.58 17.33 -6.81
CA ILE A 392 -4.17 18.59 -6.33
C ILE A 392 -5.00 18.35 -5.07
N MET A 393 -5.79 17.28 -5.03
CA MET A 393 -6.53 16.90 -3.82
C MET A 393 -5.60 16.56 -2.66
N GLY A 394 -4.51 15.85 -2.92
CA GLY A 394 -3.46 15.59 -1.92
C GLY A 394 -2.83 16.86 -1.39
N MET A 395 -2.53 17.83 -2.27
CA MET A 395 -1.97 19.14 -1.89
C MET A 395 -2.93 19.95 -1.03
N ILE A 396 -4.22 19.99 -1.38
CA ILE A 396 -5.26 20.68 -0.58
C ILE A 396 -5.35 20.06 0.82
N SER A 397 -5.38 18.74 0.91
CA SER A 397 -5.38 18.03 2.19
C SER A 397 -4.16 18.39 3.03
N GLN A 398 -2.97 18.42 2.42
CA GLN A 398 -1.73 18.75 3.15
C GLN A 398 -1.67 20.21 3.61
N ILE A 399 -2.23 21.16 2.86
CA ILE A 399 -2.34 22.56 3.31
C ILE A 399 -3.19 22.62 4.59
N VAL A 400 -4.33 21.93 4.61
CA VAL A 400 -5.20 21.87 5.81
C VAL A 400 -4.43 21.27 6.99
N VAL A 401 -3.69 20.18 6.77
CA VAL A 401 -2.87 19.54 7.80
C VAL A 401 -1.78 20.47 8.33
N ILE A 402 -1.08 21.22 7.46
CA ILE A 402 -0.07 22.19 7.88
C ILE A 402 -0.69 23.27 8.77
N ILE A 403 -1.82 23.86 8.36
CA ILE A 403 -2.52 24.89 9.16
C ILE A 403 -2.90 24.32 10.52
N CYS A 404 -3.43 23.10 10.54
CA CYS A 404 -3.85 22.42 11.76
C CYS A 404 -2.67 22.04 12.68
N ASN A 405 -1.53 21.63 12.12
CA ASN A 405 -0.32 21.35 12.87
C ASN A 405 0.33 22.64 13.42
N CYS A 406 0.23 23.75 12.68
CA CYS A 406 0.61 25.07 13.18
C CYS A 406 -0.30 25.53 14.33
N LEU A 407 -1.61 25.32 14.22
CA LEU A 407 -2.56 25.58 15.32
C LEU A 407 -2.25 24.72 16.55
N PHE A 408 -1.98 23.43 16.35
CA PHE A 408 -1.60 22.51 17.41
C PHE A 408 -0.31 22.94 18.13
N THR A 409 0.68 23.43 17.38
CA THR A 409 2.02 23.75 17.91
C THR A 409 2.12 25.15 18.51
N PHE A 410 1.58 26.17 17.84
CA PHE A 410 1.87 27.57 18.16
C PHE A 410 0.68 28.35 18.74
N ALA A 411 -0.53 27.81 18.72
CA ALA A 411 -1.68 28.53 19.26
C ALA A 411 -1.58 28.65 20.80
N LYS A 412 -1.93 29.82 21.33
CA LYS A 412 -1.95 30.08 22.79
C LYS A 412 -3.19 29.52 23.49
N ASN A 413 -4.25 29.24 22.73
CA ASN A 413 -5.53 28.75 23.25
C ASN A 413 -5.60 27.23 23.11
N ASP A 414 -5.80 26.51 24.22
CA ASP A 414 -5.86 25.05 24.24
C ASP A 414 -6.98 24.48 23.37
N LYS A 415 -8.12 25.19 23.26
CA LYS A 415 -9.21 24.77 22.35
C LYS A 415 -8.78 24.82 20.88
N ALA A 416 -7.97 25.82 20.50
CA ALA A 416 -7.44 25.95 19.15
C ALA A 416 -6.37 24.89 18.87
N ARG A 417 -5.51 24.59 19.86
CA ARG A 417 -4.52 23.51 19.78
C ARG A 417 -5.18 22.14 19.60
N LEU A 418 -6.25 21.89 20.37
CA LEU A 418 -7.02 20.65 20.28
C LEU A 418 -7.74 20.51 18.94
N ALA A 419 -8.36 21.59 18.44
CA ALA A 419 -8.96 21.60 17.10
C ALA A 419 -7.92 21.29 16.01
N GLY A 420 -6.71 21.85 16.12
CA GLY A 420 -5.59 21.54 15.24
C GLY A 420 -5.21 20.06 15.27
N LEU A 421 -5.05 19.49 16.47
CA LEU A 421 -4.76 18.06 16.65
C LEU A 421 -5.85 17.18 16.01
N TYR A 422 -7.11 17.52 16.19
CA TYR A 422 -8.24 16.74 15.70
C TYR A 422 -8.42 16.81 14.18
N ILE A 423 -8.32 18.00 13.60
CA ILE A 423 -8.50 18.18 12.14
C ILE A 423 -7.28 17.65 11.37
N SER A 424 -6.09 17.60 11.99
CA SER A 424 -4.90 16.97 11.39
C SER A 424 -5.10 15.49 11.02
N ALA A 425 -6.10 14.82 11.61
CA ALA A 425 -6.47 13.43 11.32
C ALA A 425 -6.94 13.18 9.87
N VAL A 426 -7.15 14.24 9.09
CA VAL A 426 -7.45 14.18 7.64
C VAL A 426 -6.18 13.89 6.80
N GLY A 427 -4.98 13.96 7.40
CA GLY A 427 -3.70 13.74 6.72
C GLY A 427 -3.51 12.43 5.93
N PRO A 428 -4.15 11.29 6.26
CA PRO A 428 -4.03 10.06 5.47
C PRO A 428 -4.44 10.20 4.01
N VAL A 429 -5.28 11.18 3.65
CA VAL A 429 -5.71 11.41 2.26
C VAL A 429 -4.53 11.64 1.32
N GLY A 430 -3.54 12.44 1.74
CA GLY A 430 -2.34 12.66 0.93
C GLY A 430 -1.53 11.38 0.70
N PHE A 431 -1.45 10.53 1.73
CA PHE A 431 -0.75 9.24 1.65
C PHE A 431 -1.44 8.28 0.67
N ILE A 432 -2.76 8.20 0.72
CA ILE A 432 -3.57 7.40 -0.22
C ILE A 432 -3.39 7.91 -1.66
N CYS A 433 -3.33 9.23 -1.88
CA CYS A 433 -3.03 9.80 -3.19
C CYS A 433 -1.65 9.36 -3.70
N CYS A 434 -0.61 9.40 -2.86
CA CYS A 434 0.73 8.96 -3.25
C CYS A 434 0.78 7.47 -3.59
N ILE A 435 0.15 6.59 -2.79
CA ILE A 435 0.04 5.15 -3.11
C ILE A 435 -0.61 4.95 -4.48
N SER A 436 -1.70 5.67 -4.75
CA SER A 436 -2.40 5.62 -6.03
C SER A 436 -1.49 6.06 -7.18
N CYS A 437 -0.73 7.14 -6.99
CA CYS A 437 0.22 7.65 -7.98
C CYS A 437 1.35 6.64 -8.26
N VAL A 438 1.94 6.01 -7.24
CA VAL A 438 2.96 4.97 -7.47
C VAL A 438 2.37 3.81 -8.29
N SER A 439 1.13 3.40 -8.00
CA SER A 439 0.47 2.31 -8.73
C SER A 439 0.11 2.67 -10.18
N SER A 440 -0.23 3.92 -10.47
CA SER A 440 -0.64 4.36 -11.82
C SER A 440 0.51 4.88 -12.68
N ASN A 441 1.54 5.48 -12.07
CA ASN A 441 2.56 6.26 -12.77
C ASN A 441 3.93 5.57 -12.88
N VAL A 442 4.09 4.40 -12.25
CA VAL A 442 5.28 3.55 -12.41
C VAL A 442 4.90 2.35 -13.28
N ALA A 443 5.53 2.24 -14.45
CA ALA A 443 5.37 1.12 -15.37
C ALA A 443 6.64 0.25 -15.40
N GLY A 444 6.50 -0.98 -15.87
CA GLY A 444 7.52 -2.03 -15.72
C GLY A 444 7.31 -2.84 -14.42
N HIS A 445 7.16 -4.15 -14.54
CA HIS A 445 6.83 -5.05 -13.44
C HIS A 445 7.86 -4.99 -12.30
N THR A 446 9.15 -5.15 -12.63
CA THR A 446 10.24 -5.09 -11.65
C THR A 446 10.41 -3.66 -11.10
N LYS A 447 10.24 -2.63 -11.94
CA LYS A 447 10.33 -1.23 -11.52
C LYS A 447 9.25 -0.89 -10.49
N LYS A 448 8.01 -1.27 -10.77
CA LYS A 448 6.84 -1.02 -9.91
C LYS A 448 6.95 -1.73 -8.56
N ILE A 449 7.35 -3.00 -8.55
CA ILE A 449 7.56 -3.75 -7.29
C ILE A 449 8.67 -3.08 -6.47
N THR A 450 9.78 -2.70 -7.10
CA THR A 450 10.90 -2.04 -6.43
C THR A 450 10.50 -0.70 -5.83
N ALA A 451 9.81 0.15 -6.60
CA ALA A 451 9.33 1.46 -6.13
C ALA A 451 8.34 1.33 -4.96
N ASN A 452 7.40 0.38 -5.04
CA ASN A 452 6.48 0.08 -3.94
C ASN A 452 7.22 -0.40 -2.68
N ALA A 453 8.20 -1.31 -2.82
CA ALA A 453 9.00 -1.78 -1.69
C ALA A 453 9.78 -0.65 -1.02
N MET A 454 10.42 0.23 -1.80
CA MET A 454 11.12 1.40 -1.26
C MET A 454 10.17 2.37 -0.54
N PHE A 455 8.96 2.58 -1.09
CA PHE A 455 7.93 3.41 -0.47
C PHE A 455 7.43 2.85 0.87
N LEU A 456 7.26 1.54 0.97
CA LEU A 456 6.85 0.86 2.19
C LEU A 456 7.96 0.83 3.25
N ILE A 457 9.22 0.60 2.85
CA ILE A 457 10.38 0.75 3.75
C ILE A 457 10.41 2.17 4.33
N ALA A 458 10.19 3.18 3.49
CA ALA A 458 10.13 4.58 3.91
C ALA A 458 8.97 4.86 4.89
N TYR A 459 7.81 4.21 4.70
CA TYR A 459 6.67 4.26 5.61
C TYR A 459 7.05 3.70 7.00
N CYS A 460 7.71 2.54 7.03
CA CYS A 460 8.17 1.90 8.26
C CYS A 460 9.22 2.76 8.98
N VAL A 461 10.18 3.32 8.24
CA VAL A 461 11.21 4.22 8.80
C VAL A 461 10.60 5.49 9.39
N GLY A 462 9.66 6.13 8.69
CA GLY A 462 8.97 7.32 9.23
C GLY A 462 8.28 7.02 10.55
N ASN A 463 7.49 5.95 10.59
CA ASN A 463 6.78 5.54 11.80
C ASN A 463 7.72 5.08 12.94
N LEU A 464 8.86 4.48 12.60
CA LEU A 464 9.90 4.07 13.55
C LEU A 464 10.55 5.27 14.24
N VAL A 465 10.82 6.34 13.48
CA VAL A 465 11.47 7.58 13.96
C VAL A 465 10.49 8.48 14.71
N GLY A 466 9.20 8.47 14.37
CA GLY A 466 8.16 9.31 14.98
C GLY A 466 8.19 9.36 16.52
N PRO A 467 8.05 8.22 17.23
CA PRO A 467 8.10 8.18 18.69
C PRO A 467 9.40 8.73 19.29
N GLN A 468 10.52 8.62 18.58
CA GLN A 468 11.83 9.09 19.05
C GLN A 468 11.95 10.62 19.08
N THR A 469 11.04 11.33 18.40
CA THR A 469 10.97 12.80 18.49
C THR A 469 10.39 13.30 19.82
N PHE A 470 9.69 12.45 20.57
CA PHE A 470 9.11 12.77 21.87
C PHE A 470 10.12 12.47 22.98
N ILE A 471 10.97 13.47 23.27
CA ILE A 471 12.05 13.37 24.25
C ILE A 471 11.50 13.66 25.66
N GLU A 472 11.84 12.83 26.64
CA GLU A 472 11.38 12.96 28.03
C GLU A 472 11.75 14.31 28.66
N SER A 473 12.92 14.87 28.34
CA SER A 473 13.38 16.18 28.85
C SER A 473 12.49 17.36 28.42
N GLN A 474 11.65 17.16 27.40
CA GLN A 474 10.71 18.16 26.90
C GLN A 474 9.27 17.91 27.37
N ALA A 475 9.02 16.85 28.14
CA ALA A 475 7.71 16.59 28.71
C ALA A 475 7.28 17.72 29.67
N PRO A 476 5.97 18.01 29.77
CA PRO A 476 4.84 17.41 29.05
C PRO A 476 4.55 18.08 27.69
N ASN A 477 5.17 19.22 27.40
CA ASN A 477 4.83 20.03 26.23
C ASN A 477 5.38 19.46 24.90
N TYR A 478 6.45 18.66 24.94
CA TYR A 478 7.13 18.05 23.78
C TYR A 478 7.34 19.03 22.61
N VAL A 479 7.89 20.20 22.90
CA VAL A 479 8.03 21.30 21.92
C VAL A 479 8.81 20.86 20.67
N GLY A 480 9.89 20.07 20.85
CA GLY A 480 10.67 19.55 19.74
C GLY A 480 9.87 18.62 18.83
N ALA A 481 9.06 17.72 19.39
CA ALA A 481 8.19 16.83 18.62
C ALA A 481 7.15 17.62 17.81
N LYS A 482 6.52 18.62 18.43
CA LYS A 482 5.52 19.49 17.76
C LYS A 482 6.13 20.27 16.59
N ILE A 483 7.33 20.83 16.78
CA ILE A 483 8.08 21.50 15.69
C ILE A 483 8.42 20.50 14.58
N ALA A 484 8.90 19.29 14.93
CA ALA A 484 9.20 18.26 13.96
C ALA A 484 7.97 17.88 13.12
N ILE A 485 6.79 17.79 13.74
CA ILE A 485 5.51 17.52 13.04
C ILE A 485 5.22 18.61 11.99
N VAL A 486 5.38 19.88 12.34
CA VAL A 486 5.16 21.00 11.40
C VAL A 486 6.17 20.96 10.24
N ILE A 487 7.46 20.79 10.54
CA ILE A 487 8.52 20.71 9.52
C ILE A 487 8.23 19.55 8.55
N CYS A 488 7.91 18.37 9.08
CA CYS A 488 7.60 17.19 8.27
C CYS A 488 6.35 17.39 7.41
N SER A 489 5.35 18.12 7.90
CA SER A 489 4.15 18.47 7.12
C SER A 489 4.51 19.41 5.95
N CYS A 490 5.36 20.41 6.18
CA CYS A 490 5.86 21.30 5.13
C CYS A 490 6.69 20.54 4.07
N VAL A 491 7.59 19.66 4.50
CA VAL A 491 8.38 18.80 3.60
C VAL A 491 7.47 17.91 2.76
N SER A 492 6.43 17.31 3.37
CA SER A 492 5.44 16.49 2.66
C SER A 492 4.73 17.28 1.57
N PHE A 493 4.30 18.51 1.86
CA PHE A 493 3.66 19.39 0.89
C PHE A 493 4.59 19.79 -0.25
N ILE A 494 5.81 20.24 0.06
CA ILE A 494 6.80 20.62 -0.96
C ILE A 494 7.10 19.42 -1.87
N THR A 495 7.22 18.23 -1.30
CA THR A 495 7.49 17.01 -2.08
C THR A 495 6.33 16.67 -3.01
N LEU A 496 5.07 16.83 -2.59
CA LEU A 496 3.91 16.68 -3.49
C LEU A 496 3.93 17.68 -4.64
N VAL A 497 4.28 18.95 -4.37
CA VAL A 497 4.42 19.98 -5.41
C VAL A 497 5.51 19.58 -6.41
N LEU A 498 6.66 19.08 -5.93
CA LEU A 498 7.75 18.61 -6.80
C LEU A 498 7.33 17.41 -7.66
N ILE A 499 6.57 16.46 -7.09
CA ILE A 499 6.03 15.32 -7.85
C ILE A 499 5.07 15.83 -8.94
N TYR A 500 4.14 16.73 -8.60
CA TYR A 500 3.20 17.32 -9.55
C TYR A 500 3.93 18.05 -10.68
N LEU A 501 4.90 18.91 -10.36
CA LEU A 501 5.70 19.64 -11.36
C LEU A 501 6.50 18.69 -12.24
N SER A 502 7.08 17.63 -11.67
CA SER A 502 7.81 16.62 -12.45
C SER A 502 6.91 15.90 -13.46
N TYR A 503 5.68 15.55 -13.09
CA TYR A 503 4.74 14.93 -14.02
C TYR A 503 4.19 15.92 -15.04
N TYR A 504 3.91 17.15 -14.64
CA TYR A 504 3.42 18.19 -15.53
C TYR A 504 4.45 18.55 -16.61
N TRP A 505 5.72 18.74 -16.24
CA TRP A 505 6.77 19.04 -17.20
C TRP A 505 7.05 17.89 -18.15
N ASP A 506 7.04 16.65 -17.67
CA ASP A 506 7.22 15.48 -18.55
C ASP A 506 6.06 15.29 -19.50
N ASN A 507 4.81 15.43 -19.02
CA ASN A 507 3.64 15.38 -19.89
C ASN A 507 3.69 16.48 -20.95
N LYS A 508 4.08 17.71 -20.58
CA LYS A 508 4.23 18.83 -21.53
C LYS A 508 5.37 18.60 -22.53
N SER A 509 6.49 18.04 -22.08
CA SER A 509 7.62 17.66 -22.94
C SER A 509 7.20 16.60 -23.96
N ARG A 510 6.44 15.59 -23.50
CA ARG A 510 5.88 14.52 -24.35
C ARG A 510 4.83 15.05 -25.32
N ASP A 511 3.98 16.00 -24.91
CA ASP A 511 3.04 16.68 -25.81
C ASP A 511 3.75 17.42 -26.94
N ASN A 512 4.85 18.09 -26.62
CA ASN A 512 5.65 18.80 -27.61
C ASN A 512 6.40 17.85 -28.55
N LYS A 513 6.90 16.71 -28.05
CA LYS A 513 7.54 15.68 -28.88
C LYS A 513 6.52 15.00 -29.79
N ALA A 514 5.36 14.58 -29.27
CA ALA A 514 4.29 13.95 -30.04
C ALA A 514 3.71 14.84 -31.15
N ARG A 515 3.76 16.17 -30.99
CA ARG A 515 3.38 17.12 -32.04
C ARG A 515 4.42 17.28 -33.15
N ASN A 516 5.66 16.86 -32.92
CA ASN A 516 6.81 17.13 -33.79
C ASN A 516 7.45 15.86 -34.40
N SER A 517 6.95 14.66 -34.10
CA SER A 517 7.56 13.40 -34.54
C SER A 517 6.57 12.49 -35.28
N GLU A 518 6.90 12.11 -36.52
CA GLU A 518 6.25 11.01 -37.27
C GLU A 518 6.38 9.66 -36.53
N ASP A 519 7.35 9.51 -35.62
CA ASP A 519 7.55 8.31 -34.78
C ASP A 519 6.42 8.04 -33.77
N ALA A 520 5.60 9.04 -33.42
CA ALA A 520 4.44 8.84 -32.54
C ALA A 520 3.34 8.00 -33.23
N ASP A 521 3.23 8.10 -34.56
CA ASP A 521 2.30 7.29 -35.35
C ASP A 521 2.80 5.85 -35.55
N LEU A 522 4.11 5.62 -35.58
CA LEU A 522 4.71 4.27 -35.68
C LEU A 522 4.45 3.42 -34.43
N MET A 523 4.44 4.00 -33.23
CA MET A 523 4.17 3.26 -31.99
C MET A 523 2.68 2.94 -31.80
N ASN A 524 1.78 3.72 -32.40
CA ASN A 524 0.33 3.43 -32.46
C ASN A 524 -0.02 2.27 -33.39
N HIS A 525 0.91 1.82 -34.24
CA HIS A 525 0.72 0.70 -35.19
C HIS A 525 1.22 -0.66 -34.66
N ILE A 526 1.74 -0.73 -33.43
CA ILE A 526 2.16 -2.00 -32.81
C ILE A 526 0.97 -2.54 -32.00
N GLU A 527 0.26 -3.53 -32.55
CA GLU A 527 -0.73 -4.30 -31.78
C GLU A 527 -0.05 -4.96 -30.57
N ASN A 528 -0.69 -4.93 -29.40
CA ASN A 528 -0.18 -5.51 -28.15
C ASN A 528 1.08 -4.85 -27.54
N TYR A 529 1.38 -3.59 -27.86
CA TYR A 529 2.50 -2.84 -27.23
C TYR A 529 2.39 -2.72 -25.69
N GLU A 530 1.16 -2.82 -25.15
CA GLU A 530 0.85 -2.81 -23.71
C GLU A 530 1.51 -3.98 -22.94
N PHE A 531 1.88 -5.04 -23.65
CA PHE A 531 2.45 -6.27 -23.10
C PHE A 531 3.98 -6.33 -23.16
N ALA A 532 4.64 -5.33 -23.74
CA ALA A 532 6.11 -5.30 -23.86
C ALA A 532 6.84 -5.00 -22.53
N ASP A 533 6.12 -4.88 -21.41
CA ASP A 533 6.64 -4.57 -20.05
C ASP A 533 7.67 -3.43 -20.03
N LEU A 534 7.42 -2.40 -20.84
CA LEU A 534 8.27 -1.21 -20.93
C LEU A 534 8.09 -0.32 -19.70
N THR A 535 9.18 0.30 -19.22
CA THR A 535 9.08 1.27 -18.12
C THR A 535 8.43 2.58 -18.56
N ASP A 536 8.04 3.42 -17.59
CA ASP A 536 7.44 4.74 -17.86
C ASP A 536 8.38 5.70 -18.60
N LYS A 537 9.71 5.46 -18.54
CA LYS A 537 10.70 6.20 -19.33
C LYS A 537 10.87 5.64 -20.74
N GLU A 538 10.69 4.33 -20.91
CA GLU A 538 10.86 3.64 -22.19
C GLU A 538 9.63 3.77 -23.09
N ASN A 539 8.43 3.80 -22.50
CA ASN A 539 7.18 3.95 -23.23
C ASN A 539 6.91 5.43 -23.56
N LEU A 540 6.99 5.79 -24.86
CA LEU A 540 6.77 7.15 -25.36
C LEU A 540 5.29 7.60 -25.24
N ASN A 541 4.35 6.67 -25.36
CA ASN A 541 2.91 6.90 -25.24
C ASN A 541 2.44 7.02 -23.78
N PHE A 542 3.28 6.66 -22.80
CA PHE A 542 2.94 6.72 -21.39
C PHE A 542 2.68 8.16 -20.93
N ARG A 543 1.52 8.37 -20.30
CA ARG A 543 1.10 9.65 -19.71
C ARG A 543 0.97 9.52 -18.21
N TYR A 544 1.63 10.43 -17.50
CA TYR A 544 1.55 10.46 -16.04
C TYR A 544 0.18 11.00 -15.62
N SER A 545 -0.51 10.28 -14.73
CA SER A 545 -1.72 10.79 -14.10
C SER A 545 -1.35 11.84 -13.08
N LEU A 546 -1.91 13.05 -13.23
CA LEU A 546 -1.77 14.15 -12.27
C LEU A 546 -2.69 14.00 -11.06
#